data_AF-A0A0N4YKR5-F1
#
_entry.id   AF-A0A0N4YKR5-F1
#
_cell.length_a   1.000
_cell.length_b   1.000
_cell.length_c   1.000
_cell.angle_alpha   90.00
_cell.angle_beta   90.00
_cell.angle_gamma   90.00
#
_symmetry.space_group_name_H-M   'P 1'
#
loop_
_entity.id
_entity.type
_entity.pdbx_description
1 polymer ?
#
loop_
_entity_poly.entity_id
_entity_poly.type
_entity_poly.pdbx_seq_one_letter_code
_entity_poly.pdbx_strand_id
1 'polypeptide(L)'
;MNLKIFVLAGQEYDDVRLSREEFPKIKAEMPFGQIPVLEVDGKKLAQSSAIARYVARQFGYAGKNAFDEALVDSLVDQWKDFFNEARPYFMVLLGFQEGDADAVAKQLVLPAREKFFTFITKFIKNSNSGFLVGDSVTWVDLIVAELATQYELVPDFYKGFPEVKAHSEKVRSLPALKKWIETRPDTPF
;
A
#
# COMPACT_ATOMS: atom_id res chain seq x y z
N MET A 1 1.78 -1.75 -4.57
CA MET A 1 0.42 -1.78 -3.99
C MET A 1 -0.63 -2.34 -4.95
N ASN A 2 -0.85 -1.72 -6.11
CA ASN A 2 -1.96 -2.07 -7.03
C ASN A 2 -1.85 -3.47 -7.64
N LEU A 3 -0.63 -3.93 -7.91
CA LEU A 3 -0.36 -5.26 -8.49
C LEU A 3 -0.92 -6.41 -7.65
N LYS A 4 -0.99 -6.23 -6.33
CA LYS A 4 -1.45 -7.29 -5.42
C LYS A 4 -2.94 -7.61 -5.58
N ILE A 5 -3.74 -6.66 -6.05
CA ILE A 5 -5.17 -6.91 -6.28
C ILE A 5 -5.34 -7.82 -7.49
N PHE A 6 -4.58 -7.59 -8.58
CA PHE A 6 -4.56 -8.50 -9.73
C PHE A 6 -4.07 -9.90 -9.35
N VAL A 7 -3.03 -9.98 -8.52
CA VAL A 7 -2.52 -11.25 -7.98
C VAL A 7 -3.59 -12.01 -7.19
N LEU A 8 -4.31 -11.33 -6.27
CA LEU A 8 -5.38 -11.98 -5.52
C LEU A 8 -6.53 -12.43 -6.44
N ALA A 9 -6.86 -11.63 -7.45
CA ALA A 9 -7.89 -11.94 -8.43
C ALA A 9 -7.51 -13.08 -9.40
N GLY A 10 -6.23 -13.46 -9.46
CA GLY A 10 -5.73 -14.35 -10.52
C GLY A 10 -5.83 -13.72 -11.91
N GLN A 11 -5.87 -12.39 -12.00
CA GLN A 11 -6.01 -11.65 -13.24
C GLN A 11 -4.63 -11.40 -13.85
N GLU A 12 -4.47 -11.76 -15.12
CA GLU A 12 -3.30 -11.42 -15.92
C GLU A 12 -3.27 -9.91 -16.23
N TYR A 13 -2.08 -9.33 -16.23
CA TYR A 13 -1.83 -7.93 -16.54
C TYR A 13 -0.39 -7.74 -17.01
N ASP A 14 -0.15 -6.69 -17.80
CA ASP A 14 1.19 -6.29 -18.21
C ASP A 14 1.85 -5.40 -17.14
N ASP A 15 2.89 -5.93 -16.46
CA ASP A 15 3.67 -5.18 -15.46
C ASP A 15 4.79 -4.37 -16.13
N VAL A 16 4.44 -3.22 -16.72
CA VAL A 16 5.41 -2.34 -17.38
C VAL A 16 6.15 -1.49 -16.34
N ARG A 17 7.43 -1.81 -16.12
CA ARG A 17 8.32 -1.08 -15.19
C ARG A 17 9.28 -0.18 -15.96
N LEU A 18 9.26 1.11 -15.62
CA LEU A 18 10.08 2.12 -16.27
C LEU A 18 11.27 2.50 -15.40
N SER A 19 12.45 2.55 -15.98
CA SER A 19 13.63 3.15 -15.37
C SER A 19 13.49 4.68 -15.25
N ARG A 20 14.37 5.29 -14.44
CA ARG A 20 14.45 6.76 -14.31
C ARG A 20 14.76 7.46 -15.64
N GLU A 21 15.38 6.76 -16.59
CA GLU A 21 15.73 7.28 -17.92
C GLU A 21 14.59 7.12 -18.94
N GLU A 22 13.75 6.10 -18.78
CA GLU A 22 12.61 5.84 -19.68
C GLU A 22 11.41 6.73 -19.36
N PHE A 23 11.10 6.93 -18.07
CA PHE A 23 9.91 7.68 -17.66
C PHE A 23 9.83 9.12 -18.26
N PRO A 24 10.91 9.92 -18.30
CA PRO A 24 10.87 11.25 -18.90
C PRO A 24 10.39 11.26 -20.37
N LYS A 25 10.65 10.18 -21.13
CA LYS A 25 10.31 10.07 -22.56
C LYS A 25 8.80 9.98 -22.79
N ILE A 26 8.07 9.36 -21.87
CA ILE A 26 6.60 9.15 -21.97
C ILE A 26 5.80 10.05 -21.02
N LYS A 27 6.48 10.91 -20.23
CA LYS A 27 5.85 11.71 -19.17
C LYS A 27 4.68 12.55 -19.69
N ALA A 28 4.82 13.15 -20.87
CA ALA A 28 3.77 13.98 -21.48
C ALA A 28 2.51 13.17 -21.87
N GLU A 29 2.63 11.85 -22.01
CA GLU A 29 1.51 10.96 -22.36
C GLU A 29 0.74 10.45 -21.14
N MET A 30 1.24 10.71 -19.93
CA MET A 30 0.58 10.31 -18.68
C MET A 30 -0.44 11.40 -18.27
N PRO A 31 -1.65 11.04 -17.81
CA PRO A 31 -2.72 12.01 -17.55
C PRO A 31 -2.33 13.21 -16.67
N PHE A 32 -1.46 12.99 -15.69
CA PHE A 32 -0.96 14.02 -14.77
C PHE A 32 0.57 14.16 -14.80
N GLY A 33 1.24 13.65 -15.84
CA GLY A 33 2.70 13.64 -15.90
C GLY A 33 3.37 12.83 -14.78
N GLN A 34 2.65 11.85 -14.23
CA GLN A 34 3.04 11.02 -13.09
C GLN A 34 2.64 9.56 -13.32
N ILE A 35 3.37 8.65 -12.66
CA ILE A 35 3.05 7.23 -12.50
C ILE A 35 2.64 6.94 -11.05
N PRO A 36 1.84 5.89 -10.78
CA PRO A 36 1.37 4.85 -11.71
C PRO A 36 0.19 5.29 -12.60
N VAL A 37 0.05 4.61 -13.74
CA VAL A 37 -1.10 4.67 -14.65
C VAL A 37 -1.54 3.24 -14.98
N LEU A 38 -2.84 2.98 -14.94
CA LEU A 38 -3.46 1.76 -15.44
C LEU A 38 -4.08 2.06 -16.82
N GLU A 39 -3.91 1.15 -17.77
CA GLU A 39 -4.61 1.21 -19.06
C GLU A 39 -5.60 0.04 -19.14
N VAL A 40 -6.86 0.32 -19.47
CA VAL A 40 -7.91 -0.69 -19.69
C VAL A 40 -8.58 -0.39 -21.01
N ASP A 41 -8.44 -1.28 -21.98
CA ASP A 41 -8.97 -1.12 -23.34
C ASP A 41 -8.59 0.25 -23.97
N GLY A 42 -7.33 0.64 -23.84
CA GLY A 42 -6.81 1.92 -24.33
C GLY A 42 -7.14 3.15 -23.47
N LYS A 43 -7.91 3.00 -22.37
CA LYS A 43 -8.28 4.10 -21.47
C LYS A 43 -7.32 4.18 -20.30
N LYS A 44 -6.68 5.35 -20.14
CA LYS A 44 -5.72 5.61 -19.05
C LYS A 44 -6.43 6.11 -17.78
N LEU A 45 -6.13 5.47 -16.65
CA LEU A 45 -6.50 5.86 -15.30
C LEU A 45 -5.23 6.08 -14.47
N ALA A 46 -4.99 7.31 -14.02
CA ALA A 46 -3.88 7.64 -13.13
C ALA A 46 -4.31 7.64 -11.64
N GLN A 47 -3.36 7.95 -10.75
CA GLN A 47 -3.50 7.98 -9.28
C GLN A 47 -3.60 6.60 -8.64
N SER A 48 -2.62 6.26 -7.79
CA SER A 48 -2.46 4.93 -7.19
C SER A 48 -3.73 4.44 -6.49
N SER A 49 -4.37 5.26 -5.65
CA SER A 49 -5.59 4.88 -4.94
C SER A 49 -6.84 4.82 -5.83
N ALA A 50 -6.91 5.65 -6.88
CA ALA A 50 -8.03 5.58 -7.83
C ALA A 50 -7.96 4.27 -8.63
N ILE A 51 -6.75 3.92 -9.11
CA ILE A 51 -6.45 2.64 -9.75
C ILE A 51 -6.77 1.48 -8.80
N ALA A 52 -6.25 1.50 -7.56
CA ALA A 52 -6.46 0.43 -6.60
C ALA A 52 -7.95 0.22 -6.29
N ARG A 53 -8.70 1.30 -6.03
CA ARG A 53 -10.15 1.24 -5.80
C ARG A 53 -10.90 0.70 -7.00
N TYR A 54 -10.58 1.16 -8.21
CA TYR A 54 -11.21 0.67 -9.44
C TYR A 54 -11.01 -0.84 -9.59
N VAL A 55 -9.76 -1.31 -9.49
CA VAL A 55 -9.41 -2.73 -9.61
C VAL A 55 -10.04 -3.54 -8.47
N ALA A 56 -10.03 -3.02 -7.24
CA ALA A 56 -10.68 -3.65 -6.09
C ALA A 56 -12.20 -3.83 -6.31
N ARG A 57 -12.88 -2.84 -6.91
CA ARG A 57 -14.30 -2.97 -7.25
C ARG A 57 -14.53 -4.02 -8.33
N GLN A 58 -13.66 -4.10 -9.35
CA GLN A 58 -13.80 -5.10 -10.41
C GLN A 58 -13.70 -6.54 -9.88
N PHE A 59 -12.85 -6.77 -8.88
CA PHE A 59 -12.55 -8.11 -8.38
C PHE A 59 -13.09 -8.43 -6.98
N GLY A 60 -13.96 -7.58 -6.43
CA GLY A 60 -14.63 -7.85 -5.15
C GLY A 60 -13.79 -7.63 -3.89
N TYR A 61 -12.77 -6.77 -3.96
CA TYR A 61 -11.89 -6.41 -2.84
C TYR A 61 -12.13 -4.99 -2.30
N ALA A 62 -13.20 -4.31 -2.72
CA ALA A 62 -13.49 -2.94 -2.30
C ALA A 62 -14.27 -2.83 -0.98
N GLY A 63 -14.98 -3.89 -0.58
CA GLY A 63 -15.99 -3.88 0.49
C GLY A 63 -17.25 -4.62 0.01
N LYS A 64 -18.13 -5.04 0.93
CA LYS A 64 -19.34 -5.82 0.58
C LYS A 64 -20.56 -4.95 0.26
N ASN A 65 -20.55 -3.70 0.71
CA ASN A 65 -21.62 -2.75 0.50
C ASN A 65 -21.05 -1.32 0.43
N ALA A 66 -21.88 -0.35 0.05
CA ALA A 66 -21.45 1.03 -0.15
C ALA A 66 -20.81 1.67 1.10
N PHE A 67 -21.28 1.32 2.30
CA PHE A 67 -20.72 1.86 3.54
C PHE A 67 -19.38 1.20 3.88
N ASP A 68 -19.25 -0.12 3.68
CA ASP A 68 -17.97 -0.82 3.84
C ASP A 68 -16.92 -0.26 2.86
N GLU A 69 -17.29 -0.01 1.60
CA GLU A 69 -16.41 0.63 0.63
C GLU A 69 -15.94 2.02 1.09
N ALA A 70 -16.87 2.83 1.62
CA ALA A 70 -16.52 4.15 2.15
C ALA A 70 -15.61 4.05 3.39
N LEU A 71 -15.81 3.03 4.24
CA LEU A 71 -14.97 2.79 5.40
C LEU A 71 -13.56 2.34 5.00
N VAL A 72 -13.45 1.45 4.00
CA VAL A 72 -12.17 1.08 3.38
C VAL A 72 -11.47 2.31 2.81
N ASP A 73 -12.19 3.16 2.08
CA ASP A 73 -11.66 4.41 1.52
C ASP A 73 -11.14 5.35 2.61
N SER A 74 -11.87 5.49 3.72
CA SER A 74 -11.46 6.35 4.84
C SER A 74 -10.14 5.89 5.47
N LEU A 75 -9.94 4.57 5.60
CA LEU A 75 -8.71 4.00 6.12
C LEU A 75 -7.54 4.16 5.16
N VAL A 76 -7.80 4.10 3.84
CA VAL A 76 -6.79 4.38 2.82
C VAL A 76 -6.36 5.84 2.86
N ASP A 77 -7.32 6.76 2.99
CA ASP A 77 -6.99 8.19 3.11
C ASP A 77 -6.22 8.47 4.41
N GLN A 78 -6.58 7.82 5.51
CA GLN A 78 -5.79 7.89 6.75
C GLN A 78 -4.38 7.31 6.59
N TRP A 79 -4.20 6.27 5.76
CA TRP A 79 -2.87 5.77 5.40
C TRP A 79 -2.09 6.79 4.54
N LYS A 80 -2.74 7.52 3.64
CA LYS A 80 -2.08 8.58 2.86
C LYS A 80 -1.58 9.69 3.76
N ASP A 81 -2.33 10.07 4.78
CA ASP A 81 -1.89 11.07 5.75
C ASP A 81 -0.64 10.59 6.50
N PHE A 82 -0.64 9.33 6.96
CA PHE A 82 0.56 8.70 7.52
C PHE A 82 1.73 8.69 6.52
N PHE A 83 1.49 8.28 5.28
CA PHE A 83 2.52 8.24 4.23
C PHE A 83 3.09 9.63 3.93
N ASN A 84 2.25 10.67 3.96
CA ASN A 84 2.68 12.06 3.77
C ASN A 84 3.54 12.55 4.94
N GLU A 85 3.19 12.23 6.19
CA GLU A 85 4.02 12.51 7.37
C GLU A 85 5.38 11.79 7.29
N ALA A 86 5.37 10.53 6.82
CA ALA A 86 6.57 9.70 6.67
C ALA A 86 7.37 9.98 5.39
N ARG A 87 6.83 10.75 4.44
CA ARG A 87 7.46 10.98 3.11
C ARG A 87 8.92 11.42 3.15
N PRO A 88 9.36 12.31 4.07
CA PRO A 88 10.76 12.72 4.14
C PRO A 88 11.73 11.55 4.33
N TYR A 89 11.33 10.49 5.02
CA TYR A 89 12.14 9.27 5.18
C TYR A 89 12.46 8.65 3.82
N PHE A 90 11.47 8.50 2.94
CA PHE A 90 11.70 7.95 1.60
C PHE A 90 12.48 8.91 0.71
N MET A 91 12.31 10.22 0.86
CA MET A 91 13.10 11.20 0.10
C MET A 91 14.60 11.07 0.43
N VAL A 92 14.94 10.87 1.70
CA VAL A 92 16.33 10.64 2.15
C VAL A 92 16.81 9.26 1.72
N LEU A 93 16.04 8.21 2.01
CA LEU A 93 16.40 6.82 1.69
C LEU A 93 16.68 6.59 0.19
N LEU A 94 15.93 7.27 -0.68
CA LEU A 94 16.05 7.15 -2.14
C LEU A 94 17.06 8.14 -2.76
N GLY A 95 17.74 8.93 -1.92
CA GLY A 95 18.76 9.91 -2.34
C GLY A 95 18.20 11.14 -3.05
N PHE A 96 16.91 11.46 -2.87
CA PHE A 96 16.31 12.69 -3.40
C PHE A 96 16.50 13.89 -2.47
N GLN A 97 16.84 13.65 -1.20
CA GLN A 97 17.19 14.66 -0.21
C GLN A 97 18.39 14.17 0.62
N GLU A 98 19.25 15.10 1.03
CA GLU A 98 20.33 14.79 1.98
C GLU A 98 19.74 14.59 3.39
N GLY A 99 20.29 13.63 4.15
CA GLY A 99 19.88 13.39 5.53
C GLY A 99 20.32 12.02 6.05
N ASP A 100 20.03 11.79 7.33
CA ASP A 100 20.19 10.49 7.98
C ASP A 100 18.81 9.81 8.05
N ALA A 101 18.62 8.74 7.28
CA ALA A 101 17.35 8.02 7.21
C ALA A 101 16.93 7.45 8.59
N ASP A 102 17.86 7.02 9.44
CA ASP A 102 17.56 6.51 10.78
C ASP A 102 17.09 7.64 11.70
N ALA A 103 17.71 8.82 11.61
CA ALA A 103 17.28 9.99 12.35
C ALA A 103 15.88 10.44 11.91
N VAL A 104 15.62 10.50 10.60
CA VAL A 104 14.31 10.86 10.05
C VAL A 104 13.24 9.82 10.43
N ALA A 105 13.58 8.53 10.40
CA ALA A 105 12.69 7.47 10.84
C ALA A 105 12.26 7.66 12.31
N LYS A 106 13.21 7.94 13.20
CA LYS A 106 12.93 8.20 14.63
C LYS A 106 12.07 9.46 14.85
N GLN A 107 12.32 10.52 14.08
CA GLN A 107 11.65 11.81 14.28
C GLN A 107 10.26 11.90 13.63
N LEU A 108 10.06 11.25 12.48
CA LEU A 108 8.85 11.39 11.69
C LEU A 108 8.09 10.08 11.51
N VAL A 109 8.78 8.99 11.14
CA VAL A 109 8.11 7.71 10.84
C VAL A 109 7.53 7.10 12.12
N LEU A 110 8.31 6.96 13.19
CA LEU A 110 7.82 6.30 14.41
C LEU A 110 6.66 7.07 15.09
N PRO A 111 6.68 8.42 15.21
CA PRO A 111 5.55 9.16 15.74
C PRO A 111 4.31 9.11 14.83
N ALA A 112 4.48 9.21 13.51
CA ALA A 112 3.36 9.07 12.57
C ALA A 112 2.77 7.65 12.63
N ARG A 113 3.64 6.64 12.72
CA ARG A 113 3.27 5.23 12.88
C ARG A 113 2.50 5.01 14.18
N GLU A 114 2.91 5.60 15.29
CA GLU A 114 2.22 5.49 16.59
C GLU A 114 0.75 5.91 16.47
N LYS A 115 0.49 7.08 15.87
CA LYS A 115 -0.88 7.57 15.61
C LYS A 115 -1.65 6.62 14.70
N PHE A 116 -1.06 6.29 13.54
CA PHE A 116 -1.71 5.47 12.53
C PHE A 116 -2.04 4.07 13.06
N PHE A 117 -1.08 3.39 13.70
CA PHE A 117 -1.29 2.06 14.27
C PHE A 117 -2.27 2.06 15.43
N THR A 118 -2.36 3.14 16.21
CA THR A 118 -3.42 3.29 17.22
C THR A 118 -4.81 3.25 16.58
N PHE A 119 -5.01 3.90 15.43
CA PHE A 119 -6.27 3.83 14.70
C PHE A 119 -6.48 2.43 14.13
N ILE A 120 -5.49 1.86 13.45
CA ILE A 120 -5.60 0.53 12.84
C ILE A 120 -5.90 -0.56 13.88
N THR A 121 -5.26 -0.53 15.05
CA THR A 121 -5.55 -1.47 16.13
C THR A 121 -7.00 -1.39 16.60
N LYS A 122 -7.62 -0.20 16.63
CA LYS A 122 -9.06 -0.07 16.96
C LYS A 122 -9.94 -0.80 15.95
N PHE A 123 -9.64 -0.66 14.66
CA PHE A 123 -10.38 -1.36 13.59
C PHE A 123 -10.19 -2.88 13.69
N ILE A 124 -8.97 -3.35 13.90
CA ILE A 124 -8.69 -4.79 14.08
C ILE A 124 -9.44 -5.35 15.29
N LYS A 125 -9.43 -4.64 16.44
CA LYS A 125 -10.11 -5.09 17.66
C LYS A 125 -11.63 -5.12 17.55
N ASN A 126 -12.20 -4.25 16.71
CA ASN A 126 -13.64 -4.23 16.43
C ASN A 126 -14.03 -5.23 15.33
N SER A 127 -13.06 -5.92 14.73
CA SER A 127 -13.29 -6.93 13.69
C SER A 127 -13.32 -8.32 14.28
N ASN A 128 -14.31 -9.12 13.86
CA ASN A 128 -14.40 -10.54 14.21
C ASN A 128 -13.61 -11.44 13.24
N SER A 129 -13.05 -10.88 12.16
CA SER A 129 -12.40 -11.63 11.09
C SER A 129 -10.88 -11.47 11.08
N GLY A 130 -10.36 -10.42 11.73
CA GLY A 130 -8.95 -10.01 11.65
C GLY A 130 -8.60 -9.26 10.36
N PHE A 131 -9.57 -8.94 9.50
CA PHE A 131 -9.46 -7.93 8.45
C PHE A 131 -9.99 -6.58 8.94
N LEU A 132 -9.58 -5.48 8.31
CA LEU A 132 -9.87 -4.13 8.78
C LEU A 132 -11.33 -3.74 8.64
N VAL A 133 -12.00 -4.21 7.58
CA VAL A 133 -13.42 -3.94 7.31
C VAL A 133 -14.12 -5.23 6.90
N GLY A 134 -15.23 -5.53 7.58
CA GLY A 134 -16.02 -6.72 7.31
C GLY A 134 -15.31 -8.03 7.69
N ASP A 135 -15.55 -9.06 6.89
CA ASP A 135 -15.14 -10.44 7.14
C ASP A 135 -14.23 -11.05 6.05
N SER A 136 -13.83 -10.24 5.06
CA SER A 136 -13.00 -10.66 3.94
C SER A 136 -11.90 -9.64 3.65
N VAL A 137 -10.84 -10.07 2.96
CA VAL A 137 -9.75 -9.18 2.54
C VAL A 137 -10.28 -8.07 1.62
N THR A 138 -9.81 -6.87 1.87
CA THR A 138 -10.03 -5.68 1.05
C THR A 138 -8.69 -5.07 0.66
N TRP A 139 -8.71 -4.12 -0.26
CA TRP A 139 -7.46 -3.50 -0.71
C TRP A 139 -6.77 -2.69 0.39
N VAL A 140 -7.45 -2.20 1.43
CA VAL A 140 -6.77 -1.53 2.56
C VAL A 140 -5.95 -2.49 3.41
N ASP A 141 -6.37 -3.75 3.53
CA ASP A 141 -5.58 -4.79 4.19
C ASP A 141 -4.25 -5.01 3.44
N LEU A 142 -4.27 -4.96 2.11
CA LEU A 142 -3.06 -5.05 1.26
C LEU A 142 -2.13 -3.85 1.45
N ILE A 143 -2.67 -2.66 1.69
CA ILE A 143 -1.90 -1.45 1.99
C ILE A 143 -1.18 -1.62 3.32
N VAL A 144 -1.92 -1.95 4.39
CA VAL A 144 -1.36 -2.10 5.73
C VAL A 144 -0.33 -3.24 5.77
N ALA A 145 -0.60 -4.33 5.06
CA ALA A 145 0.33 -5.45 4.94
C ALA A 145 1.62 -5.12 4.14
N GLU A 146 1.57 -4.13 3.24
CA GLU A 146 2.77 -3.68 2.52
C GLU A 146 3.75 -2.92 3.41
N LEU A 147 3.27 -2.34 4.52
CA LEU A 147 4.13 -1.62 5.46
C LEU A 147 5.28 -2.48 6.00
N ALA A 148 5.08 -3.80 6.06
CA ALA A 148 6.13 -4.75 6.44
C ALA A 148 7.33 -4.77 5.48
N THR A 149 7.12 -4.44 4.20
CA THR A 149 8.22 -4.27 3.23
C THR A 149 8.66 -2.82 3.17
N GLN A 150 7.72 -1.86 3.10
CA GLN A 150 8.06 -0.43 2.93
C GLN A 150 8.91 0.15 4.06
N TYR A 151 8.73 -0.37 5.28
CA TYR A 151 9.42 0.11 6.48
C TYR A 151 10.27 -1.00 7.11
N GLU A 152 10.71 -1.99 6.34
CA GLU A 152 11.53 -3.11 6.85
C GLU A 152 12.86 -2.64 7.46
N LEU A 153 13.41 -1.55 6.91
CA LEU A 153 14.65 -0.93 7.38
C LEU A 153 14.45 -0.05 8.61
N VAL A 154 13.22 0.21 9.05
CA VAL A 154 12.95 1.01 10.25
C VAL A 154 12.94 0.10 11.48
N PRO A 155 13.92 0.21 12.39
CA PRO A 155 13.96 -0.63 13.58
C PRO A 155 12.72 -0.40 14.46
N ASP A 156 12.28 -1.46 15.15
CA ASP A 156 11.15 -1.39 16.08
C ASP A 156 9.83 -0.87 15.44
N PHE A 157 9.66 -0.98 14.12
CA PHE A 157 8.48 -0.44 13.42
C PHE A 157 7.15 -0.98 13.96
N TYR A 158 7.09 -2.27 14.34
CA TYR A 158 5.90 -2.89 14.95
C TYR A 158 5.91 -2.94 16.48
N LYS A 159 6.92 -2.37 17.15
CA LYS A 159 7.04 -2.42 18.61
C LYS A 159 5.85 -1.71 19.26
N GLY A 160 5.15 -2.42 20.14
CA GLY A 160 3.94 -1.94 20.82
C GLY A 160 2.63 -2.22 20.08
N PHE A 161 2.67 -2.76 18.85
CA PHE A 161 1.48 -3.02 18.02
C PHE A 161 1.44 -4.46 17.47
N PRO A 162 1.39 -5.48 18.36
CA PRO A 162 1.37 -6.87 17.94
C PRO A 162 0.16 -7.22 17.06
N GLU A 163 -0.99 -6.56 17.25
CA GLU A 163 -2.19 -6.79 16.44
C GLU A 163 -1.99 -6.38 14.98
N VAL A 164 -1.34 -5.24 14.74
CA VAL A 164 -1.04 -4.77 13.38
C VAL A 164 -0.02 -5.67 12.70
N LYS A 165 0.99 -6.15 13.46
CA LYS A 165 1.95 -7.13 12.96
C LYS A 165 1.25 -8.44 12.54
N ALA A 166 0.42 -8.99 13.42
CA ALA A 166 -0.33 -10.23 13.14
C ALA A 166 -1.28 -10.06 11.95
N HIS A 167 -1.92 -8.90 11.81
CA HIS A 167 -2.74 -8.56 10.64
C HIS A 167 -1.91 -8.59 9.35
N SER A 168 -0.75 -7.92 9.35
CA SER A 168 0.17 -7.91 8.19
C SER A 168 0.62 -9.32 7.82
N GLU A 169 1.02 -10.14 8.79
CA GLU A 169 1.40 -11.54 8.58
C GLU A 169 0.24 -12.38 8.02
N LYS A 170 -0.98 -12.23 8.57
CA LYS A 170 -2.18 -12.90 8.08
C LYS A 170 -2.43 -12.57 6.60
N VAL A 171 -2.45 -11.31 6.22
CA VAL A 171 -2.70 -10.88 4.83
C VAL A 171 -1.61 -11.40 3.90
N ARG A 172 -0.33 -11.28 4.29
CA ARG A 172 0.81 -11.77 3.48
C ARG A 172 0.84 -13.29 3.36
N SER A 173 0.19 -14.02 4.26
CA SER A 173 0.07 -15.48 4.20
C SER A 173 -0.99 -16.00 3.23
N LEU A 174 -1.84 -15.13 2.66
CA LEU A 174 -2.82 -15.51 1.66
C LEU A 174 -2.12 -16.22 0.49
N PRO A 175 -2.56 -17.42 0.05
CA PRO A 175 -1.76 -18.26 -0.86
C PRO A 175 -1.25 -17.56 -2.12
N ALA A 176 -2.12 -16.81 -2.82
CA ALA A 176 -1.76 -16.08 -4.02
C ALA A 176 -0.73 -14.96 -3.73
N LEU A 177 -0.96 -14.21 -2.64
CA LEU A 177 -0.06 -13.12 -2.25
C LEU A 177 1.30 -13.64 -1.76
N LYS A 178 1.32 -14.73 -0.98
CA LYS A 178 2.53 -15.39 -0.53
C LYS A 178 3.39 -15.82 -1.73
N LYS A 179 2.79 -16.54 -2.68
CA LYS A 179 3.46 -16.96 -3.92
C LYS A 179 4.02 -15.77 -4.70
N TRP A 180 3.26 -14.68 -4.80
CA TRP A 180 3.74 -13.46 -5.46
C TRP A 180 4.90 -12.80 -4.72
N ILE A 181 4.85 -12.71 -3.39
CA ILE A 181 5.95 -12.13 -2.59
C ILE A 181 7.24 -12.93 -2.78
N GLU A 182 7.15 -14.26 -2.91
CA GLU A 182 8.30 -15.15 -3.15
C GLU A 182 8.88 -15.04 -4.57
N THR A 183 8.12 -14.52 -5.55
CA THR A 183 8.49 -14.54 -6.97
C THR A 183 8.61 -13.16 -7.62
N ARG A 184 8.15 -12.10 -6.95
CA ARG A 184 8.25 -10.73 -7.47
C ARG A 184 9.72 -10.33 -7.62
N PRO A 185 10.05 -9.47 -8.61
CA PRO A 185 11.39 -8.92 -8.71
C PRO A 185 11.81 -8.26 -7.40
N ASP A 186 13.03 -8.54 -6.97
CA ASP A 186 13.64 -7.90 -5.82
C ASP A 186 14.00 -6.46 -6.19
N THR A 187 13.31 -5.50 -5.57
CA THR A 187 13.54 -4.08 -5.79
C THR A 187 13.89 -3.45 -4.44
N PRO A 188 14.82 -2.49 -4.41
CA PRO A 188 15.22 -1.82 -3.17
C PRO A 188 14.10 -1.00 -2.52
N PHE A 189 12.97 -0.82 -3.21
CA PHE A 189 11.76 -0.12 -2.78
C PHE A 189 10.55 -0.51 -3.65
#